data_AF-A0A947CMF1-F1
#
_entry.id   AF-A0A947CMF1-F1
#
_cell.length_a   1.000
_cell.length_b   1.000
_cell.length_c   1.000
_cell.angle_alpha   90.00
_cell.angle_beta   90.00
_cell.angle_gamma   90.00
#
_symmetry.space_group_name_H-M   'P 1'
#
loop_
_entity.id
_entity.type
_entity.pdbx_description
1 polymer ?
#
loop_
_entity_poly.entity_id
_entity_poly.type
_entity_poly.pdbx_seq_one_letter_code
_entity_poly.pdbx_strand_id
1 'polypeptide(L)' 'MSYREARELARLRHELRQRLLSSHGDGAQAVLARFRQAAEVHSSTSPELRGEYERWKLRFELLMNAPRPN' A
#
# COMPACT_ATOMS: atom_id res chain seq x y z
N MET A 1 10.71 14.90 5.14
CA MET A 1 10.63 13.48 5.56
C MET A 1 11.88 13.10 6.33
N SER A 2 11.71 12.55 7.52
CA SER A 2 12.77 11.97 8.35
C SER A 2 13.20 10.60 7.81
N TYR A 3 14.45 10.20 8.10
CA TYR A 3 15.00 8.90 7.72
C TYR A 3 14.15 7.72 8.23
N ARG A 4 13.57 7.86 9.43
CA ARG A 4 12.68 6.85 10.02
C ARG A 4 11.41 6.64 9.19
N GLU A 5 10.81 7.72 8.70
CA GLU A 5 9.59 7.71 7.89
C GLU A 5 9.85 7.10 6.51
N ALA A 6 10.98 7.49 5.89
CA ALA A 6 11.40 6.91 4.62
C ALA A 6 11.62 5.38 4.72
N ARG A 7 12.22 4.93 5.83
CA ARG A 7 12.41 3.50 6.10
C ARG A 7 11.08 2.76 6.33
N GLU A 8 10.14 3.37 7.05
CA GLU A 8 8.81 2.79 7.25
C GLU A 8 8.05 2.66 5.93
N LEU A 9 8.06 3.70 5.09
CA LEU A 9 7.42 3.65 3.78
C LEU A 9 8.06 2.61 2.86
N ALA A 10 9.40 2.51 2.85
CA ALA A 10 10.08 1.47 2.09
C ALA A 10 9.66 0.07 2.54
N ARG A 11 9.50 -0.15 3.85
CA ARG A 11 8.99 -1.40 4.43
C ARG A 11 7.55 -1.67 4.00
N LEU A 12 6.65 -0.69 4.13
CA LEU A 12 5.24 -0.84 3.71
C LEU A 12 5.12 -1.18 2.21
N ARG A 13 5.89 -0.50 1.35
CA ARG A 13 5.97 -0.79 -0.10
C ARG A 13 6.48 -2.21 -0.39
N HIS A 14 7.43 -2.70 0.39
CA HIS A 14 7.93 -4.07 0.25
C HIS A 14 6.86 -5.08 0.67
N GLU A 15 6.20 -4.86 1.80
CA GLU A 15 5.13 -5.71 2.32
C GLU A 15 3.91 -5.80 1.38
N LEU A 16 3.54 -4.69 0.73
CA LEU A 16 2.50 -4.66 -0.31
C LEU A 16 2.93 -5.44 -1.55
N ARG A 17 4.18 -5.28 -2.01
CA ARG A 17 4.71 -6.06 -3.14
C ARG A 17 4.72 -7.55 -2.88
N GLN A 18 5.18 -7.99 -1.71
CA GLN A 18 5.21 -9.41 -1.36
C GLN A 18 3.79 -10.01 -1.40
N ARG A 19 2.81 -9.33 -0.82
CA ARG A 19 1.41 -9.80 -0.84
C ARG A 19 0.81 -9.84 -2.24
N LEU A 20 1.11 -8.83 -3.07
CA LEU A 20 0.71 -8.82 -4.46
C LEU A 20 1.28 -10.02 -5.23
N LEU A 21 2.56 -10.34 -5.01
CA LEU A 21 3.22 -11.50 -5.63
C LEU A 21 2.69 -12.84 -5.13
N SER A 22 2.28 -12.91 -3.86
CA SER A 22 1.68 -14.12 -3.31
C SER A 22 0.26 -14.38 -3.84
N SER A 23 -0.36 -13.45 -4.60
CA SER A 23 -1.77 -13.55 -5.03
C SER A 23 -2.77 -13.75 -3.87
N HIS A 24 -2.32 -13.55 -2.63
CA HIS A 24 -3.11 -13.63 -1.42
C HIS A 24 -3.35 -12.19 -0.93
N GLY A 25 -4.59 -11.73 -1.06
CA GLY A 25 -5.02 -10.42 -0.52
C GLY A 25 -5.06 -10.38 1.00
N ASP A 26 -4.88 -11.52 1.68
CA ASP A 26 -4.96 -11.62 3.13
C ASP A 26 -3.91 -10.73 3.82
N GLY A 27 -4.41 -9.90 4.74
CA GLY A 27 -3.60 -8.95 5.49
C GLY A 27 -3.10 -7.73 4.66
N ALA A 28 -3.41 -7.62 3.37
CA ALA A 28 -3.07 -6.44 2.57
C ALA A 28 -3.81 -5.19 3.07
N GLN A 29 -5.04 -5.33 3.54
CA GLN A 29 -5.82 -4.23 4.11
C GLN A 29 -5.14 -3.59 5.33
N ALA A 30 -4.52 -4.38 6.20
CA ALA A 30 -3.79 -3.85 7.36
C ALA A 30 -2.57 -3.03 6.94
N VAL A 31 -1.84 -3.48 5.91
CA VAL A 31 -0.69 -2.74 5.37
C VAL A 31 -1.14 -1.48 4.63
N LEU A 32 -2.24 -1.55 3.87
CA LEU A 32 -2.85 -0.39 3.22
C LEU A 32 -3.33 0.66 4.23
N ALA A 33 -3.92 0.23 5.36
CA ALA A 33 -4.34 1.15 6.42
C ALA A 33 -3.16 1.91 7.03
N ARG A 34 -2.03 1.22 7.28
CA ARG A 34 -0.79 1.86 7.75
C ARG A 34 -0.20 2.80 6.71
N PHE A 35 -0.21 2.42 5.43
CA PHE A 35 0.24 3.28 4.35
C PHE A 35 -0.63 4.54 4.24
N ARG A 36 -1.96 4.39 4.37
CA ARG A 36 -2.90 5.51 4.40
C ARG A 36 -2.57 6.49 5.52
N GLN A 37 -2.35 6.00 6.74
CA GLN A 37 -1.97 6.83 7.88
C GLN A 37 -0.67 7.60 7.59
N ALA A 38 0.35 6.94 7.05
CA ALA A 38 1.59 7.61 6.65
C ALA A 38 1.35 8.67 5.56
N ALA A 39 0.51 8.38 4.57
CA ALA A 39 0.15 9.33 3.52
C ALA A 39 -0.67 10.52 4.04
N GLU A 40 -1.53 10.32 5.05
CA GLU A 40 -2.30 11.39 5.70
C GLU A 40 -1.41 12.30 6.53
N VAL A 41 -0.52 11.73 7.35
CA VAL A 41 0.48 12.48 8.14
C VAL A 41 1.39 13.32 7.25
N HIS A 42 1.75 12.82 6.06
CA HIS A 42 2.61 13.51 5.11
C HIS A 42 1.87 14.22 3.98
N SER A 43 0.54 14.32 4.06
CA SER A 43 -0.28 14.80 2.94
C SER A 43 0.02 16.24 2.52
N SER A 44 0.41 17.08 3.47
CA SER A 44 0.83 18.48 3.23
C SER A 44 2.23 18.60 2.61
N THR A 45 3.08 17.57 2.77
CA THR A 45 4.49 17.59 2.34
C THR A 45 4.77 16.73 1.11
N SER A 46 3.90 15.78 0.77
CA SER A 46 4.13 14.81 -0.30
C SER A 46 2.79 14.30 -0.87
N PRO A 47 2.12 15.08 -1.75
CA PRO A 47 0.89 14.66 -2.40
C PRO A 47 1.05 13.36 -3.22
N GLU A 48 2.27 13.07 -3.65
CA GLU A 48 2.68 11.84 -4.35
C GLU A 48 2.38 10.56 -3.55
N LEU A 49 2.45 10.61 -2.21
CA LEU A 49 2.18 9.46 -1.35
C LEU A 49 0.70 9.10 -1.34
N ARG A 50 -0.19 10.10 -1.37
CA ARG A 50 -1.62 9.86 -1.49
C ARG A 50 -1.93 9.21 -2.84
N GLY A 51 -1.32 9.69 -3.92
CA GLY A 51 -1.45 9.06 -5.24
C GLY A 51 -0.90 7.61 -5.26
N GLU A 52 0.20 7.35 -4.56
CA GLU A 52 0.74 6.00 -4.42
C GLU A 52 -0.19 5.07 -3.64
N TYR A 53 -0.76 5.55 -2.54
CA TYR A 53 -1.77 4.82 -1.77
C TYR A 53 -2.95 4.41 -2.64
N GLU A 54 -3.55 5.34 -3.40
CA GLU A 54 -4.69 5.04 -4.26
C GLU A 54 -4.35 4.00 -5.34
N ARG A 55 -3.15 4.07 -5.93
CA ARG A 55 -2.68 3.04 -6.89
C ARG A 55 -2.56 1.66 -6.23
N TRP A 56 -2.02 1.59 -5.02
CA TRP A 56 -1.93 0.34 -4.27
C TRP A 56 -3.29 -0.22 -3.92
N LYS A 57 -4.19 0.62 -3.41
CA LYS A 57 -5.57 0.26 -3.08
C LYS A 57 -6.29 -0.33 -4.30
N LEU A 58 -6.28 0.39 -5.43
CA LEU A 58 -6.91 -0.06 -6.67
C LEU A 58 -6.36 -1.43 -7.12
N ARG A 59 -5.04 -1.63 -7.02
CA ARG A 59 -4.41 -2.88 -7.44
C ARG A 59 -4.87 -4.08 -6.59
N PHE A 60 -5.01 -3.90 -5.28
CA PHE A 60 -5.52 -4.93 -4.40
C PHE A 60 -7.04 -5.13 -4.57
N GLU A 61 -7.81 -4.08 -4.80
CA GLU A 61 -9.24 -4.20 -5.15
C GLU A 61 -9.43 -5.02 -6.42
N LEU A 62 -8.63 -4.76 -7.47
CA LEU A 62 -8.64 -5.54 -8.70
C LEU A 62 -8.22 -6.99 -8.46
N LEU A 63 -7.21 -7.24 -7.62
CA LEU A 63 -6.78 -8.61 -7.28
C LEU A 63 -7.87 -9.39 -6.53
N MET A 64 -8.55 -8.75 -5.57
CA MET A 64 -9.60 -9.38 -4.76
C MET A 64 -10.91 -9.58 -5.54
N ASN A 65 -11.18 -8.71 -6.52
CA ASN A 65 -12.36 -8.76 -7.38
C ASN A 65 -12.11 -9.48 -8.72
N ALA A 66 -10.89 -9.94 -8.98
CA ALA A 66 -10.58 -10.72 -10.16
C ALA A 66 -11.25 -12.10 -10.07
N PRO A 67 -11.91 -12.58 -11.14
CA PRO A 67 -12.43 -13.93 -11.17
C PRO A 67 -11.26 -14.90 -10.99
N ARG A 68 -11.34 -15.76 -9.97
CA ARG A 68 -10.35 -16.84 -9.79
C ARG A 68 -10.46 -17.76 -11.00
N PRO A 69 -9.38 -18.03 -11.75
CA PRO A 69 -9.42 -19.05 -12.79
C PRO A 69 -9.74 -20.39 -12.12
N ASN A 70 -10.83 -21.01 -12.57
CA ASN A 70 -11.31 -22.32 -12.13
C ASN A 70 -10.44 -23.43 -12.72
#